data_AF-A0A969AEC7-F1
#
_entry.id   AF-A0A969AEC7-F1
#
_cell.length_a   1.000
_cell.length_b   1.000
_cell.length_c   1.000
_cell.angle_alpha   90.00
_cell.angle_beta   90.00
_cell.angle_gamma   90.00
#
_symmetry.space_group_name_H-M   'P 1'
#
loop_
_entity.id
_entity.type
_entity.pdbx_description
1 polymer ?
#
loop_
_entity_poly.entity_id
_entity_poly.type
_entity_poly.pdbx_seq_one_letter_code
_entity_poly.pdbx_strand_id
1 'polypeptide(L)'
;MPRLLGIDISKSSISACLLVSKPTEPRQFYYNYDFKIFKADASGIKGVLELNPDVAILEPTGTNYSKLWVNILTQNGVEVRFVGHKELRNYRAYHLVLPDKDDNADALALACYGFDYSSPSRYVATKDATTAHIRELVLRLNHLNRIKNPISNRLRQDLAWQFPEIAHIKSRRGIKGQVPLLWGWLCGQRKSKKYDQLYLDSVGLGITDTVKLHAERLCSISDEEFAIECEINKLLDNSKFLPYRKAFQAFGFGLRLEAIILSQIYPLQKFLGEDGKPIVQFIKSRNSPKSTKRKLSLRKFQKMLGLAPSKEYSGDKRLIKVSGGNDLTRIAMWQWVFTTIEPRRSRLNNKIGEKLGKKLDAEKAAGRPVRLVRGRVAAAGVKLLFAELVKYVVHNGLE
;
A
#
# COMPACT_ATOMS: atom_id res chain seq x y z
N MET A 1 35.22 6.80 11.75
CA MET A 1 34.35 6.84 10.56
C MET A 1 33.37 5.68 10.66
N PRO A 2 32.10 5.85 10.26
CA PRO A 2 31.11 4.78 10.40
C PRO A 2 31.43 3.60 9.48
N ARG A 3 31.24 2.38 9.97
CA ARG A 3 31.29 1.12 9.22
C ARG A 3 29.97 0.95 8.49
N LEU A 4 29.99 1.17 7.18
CA LEU A 4 28.79 1.10 6.33
C LEU A 4 28.69 -0.26 5.66
N LEU A 5 27.58 -0.96 5.91
CA LEU A 5 27.27 -2.25 5.34
C LEU A 5 26.23 -2.09 4.24
N GLY A 6 26.63 -2.27 2.99
CA GLY A 6 25.70 -2.40 1.87
C GLY A 6 25.21 -3.83 1.76
N ILE A 7 23.89 -4.01 1.67
CA ILE A 7 23.25 -5.32 1.64
C ILE A 7 22.28 -5.41 0.46
N ASP A 8 22.57 -6.29 -0.48
CA ASP A 8 21.57 -6.75 -1.45
C ASP A 8 20.91 -8.05 -0.95
N ILE A 9 19.58 -8.09 -1.01
CA ILE A 9 18.77 -9.17 -0.42
C ILE A 9 18.18 -10.05 -1.50
N SER A 10 18.57 -11.33 -1.48
CA SER A 10 17.97 -12.39 -2.27
C SER A 10 16.88 -13.13 -1.48
N LYS A 11 16.27 -14.16 -2.08
CA LYS A 11 15.21 -14.96 -1.43
C LYS A 11 15.72 -15.78 -0.24
N SER A 12 16.96 -16.25 -0.27
CA SER A 12 17.51 -17.17 0.73
C SER A 12 18.86 -16.72 1.32
N SER A 13 19.40 -15.62 0.83
CA SER A 13 20.70 -15.09 1.25
C SER A 13 20.78 -13.59 1.07
N ILE A 14 21.88 -13.01 1.54
CA ILE A 14 22.26 -11.65 1.23
C ILE A 14 23.69 -11.62 0.68
N SER A 15 23.97 -10.66 -0.19
CA SER A 15 25.34 -10.24 -0.48
C SER A 15 25.65 -9.01 0.36
N ALA A 16 26.79 -9.05 1.06
CA ALA A 16 27.20 -8.05 2.03
C ALA A 16 28.55 -7.44 1.65
N CYS A 17 28.60 -6.10 1.62
CA CYS A 17 29.79 -5.31 1.40
C CYS A 17 29.99 -4.35 2.57
N LEU A 18 31.04 -4.57 3.37
CA LEU A 18 31.37 -3.72 4.51
C LEU A 18 32.49 -2.76 4.14
N LEU A 19 32.22 -1.47 4.24
CA LEU A 19 33.18 -0.42 3.96
C LEU A 19 33.45 0.41 5.22
N VAL A 20 34.73 0.60 5.54
CA VAL A 20 35.19 1.55 6.57
C VAL A 20 35.54 2.91 5.95
N SER A 21 35.82 2.92 4.65
CA SER A 21 36.03 4.10 3.82
C SER A 21 35.54 3.84 2.40
N LYS A 22 35.15 4.89 1.68
CA LYS A 22 34.76 4.77 0.27
C LYS A 22 35.97 4.41 -0.61
N PRO A 23 35.87 3.41 -1.51
CA PRO A 23 36.93 3.13 -2.47
C PRO A 23 37.07 4.27 -3.49
N THR A 24 38.31 4.63 -3.82
CA THR A 24 38.65 5.61 -4.86
C THR A 24 38.32 5.10 -6.27
N GLU A 25 38.51 3.80 -6.50
CA GLU A 25 38.20 3.11 -7.75
C GLU A 25 37.19 1.97 -7.51
N PRO A 26 35.87 2.28 -7.46
CA PRO A 26 34.83 1.29 -7.15
C PRO A 26 34.83 0.07 -8.07
N ARG A 27 35.19 0.25 -9.34
CA ARG A 27 35.24 -0.86 -10.32
C ARG A 27 36.38 -1.83 -10.05
N GLN A 28 37.57 -1.34 -9.71
CA GLN A 28 38.68 -2.23 -9.33
C GLN A 28 38.39 -2.89 -7.98
N PHE A 29 37.82 -2.13 -7.04
CA PHE A 29 37.40 -2.65 -5.75
C PHE A 29 36.43 -3.82 -5.90
N TYR A 30 35.42 -3.68 -6.78
CA TYR A 30 34.44 -4.75 -7.05
C TYR A 30 35.09 -6.07 -7.48
N TYR A 31 36.15 -6.05 -8.29
CA TYR A 31 36.81 -7.29 -8.73
C TYR A 31 37.69 -7.93 -7.66
N ASN A 32 38.23 -7.12 -6.74
CA ASN A 32 39.21 -7.57 -5.75
C ASN A 32 38.58 -7.86 -4.36
N TYR A 33 37.38 -7.35 -4.12
CA TYR A 33 36.74 -7.45 -2.81
C TYR A 33 36.07 -8.81 -2.60
N ASP A 34 36.32 -9.40 -1.43
CA ASP A 34 35.69 -10.66 -1.01
C ASP A 34 34.29 -10.39 -0.41
N PHE A 35 33.29 -10.35 -1.28
CA PHE A 35 31.89 -10.19 -0.89
C PHE A 35 31.42 -11.37 -0.05
N LYS A 36 30.84 -11.07 1.11
CA LYS A 36 30.34 -12.10 2.01
C LYS A 36 28.90 -12.44 1.65
N ILE A 37 28.63 -13.73 1.48
CA ILE A 37 27.28 -14.24 1.24
C ILE A 37 26.81 -14.94 2.51
N PHE A 38 25.72 -14.45 3.09
CA PHE A 38 25.12 -15.03 4.29
C PHE A 38 23.76 -15.61 3.97
N LYS A 39 23.51 -16.86 4.38
CA LYS A 39 22.20 -17.49 4.23
C LYS A 39 21.23 -16.97 5.30
N ALA A 40 19.94 -17.02 5.02
CA ALA A 40 18.89 -16.67 5.97
C ALA A 40 18.68 -17.78 7.04
N ASP A 41 19.75 -18.13 7.75
CA ASP A 41 19.79 -19.09 8.84
C ASP A 41 20.59 -18.54 10.03
N ALA A 42 20.66 -19.29 11.13
CA ALA A 42 21.34 -18.85 12.34
C ALA A 42 22.84 -18.56 12.11
N SER A 43 23.50 -19.32 11.24
CA SER A 43 24.92 -19.12 10.92
C SER A 43 25.13 -17.83 10.14
N GLY A 44 24.28 -17.57 9.14
CA GLY A 44 24.37 -16.34 8.36
C GLY A 44 24.02 -15.11 9.18
N ILE A 45 23.03 -15.19 10.06
CA ILE A 45 22.70 -14.14 11.02
C ILE A 45 23.91 -13.81 11.90
N LYS A 46 24.54 -14.83 12.49
CA LYS A 46 25.72 -14.65 13.33
C LYS A 46 26.85 -13.97 12.54
N GLY A 47 27.12 -14.45 11.32
CA GLY A 47 28.17 -13.90 10.46
C GLY A 47 27.93 -12.44 10.08
N VAL A 48 26.68 -12.02 9.87
CA VAL A 48 26.35 -10.61 9.62
C VAL A 48 26.59 -9.74 10.84
N LEU A 49 26.22 -10.22 12.04
CA LEU A 49 26.45 -9.48 13.28
C LEU A 49 27.94 -9.38 13.63
N GLU A 50 28.72 -10.40 13.31
CA GLU A 50 30.19 -10.42 13.46
C GLU A 50 30.88 -9.35 12.59
N LEU A 51 30.24 -8.87 11.51
CA LEU A 51 30.76 -7.73 10.74
C LEU A 51 30.76 -6.41 11.56
N ASN A 52 29.98 -6.34 12.64
CA ASN A 52 29.83 -5.18 13.51
C ASN A 52 29.63 -3.85 12.74
N PRO A 53 28.57 -3.72 11.93
CA PRO A 53 28.30 -2.50 11.18
C PRO A 53 27.65 -1.42 12.05
N ASP A 54 27.99 -0.15 11.80
CA ASP A 54 27.30 0.98 12.45
C ASP A 54 25.98 1.30 11.73
N VAL A 55 26.00 1.19 10.39
CA VAL A 55 24.85 1.49 9.53
C VAL A 55 24.75 0.43 8.43
N ALA A 56 23.54 -0.09 8.21
CA ALA A 56 23.21 -0.97 7.10
C ALA A 56 22.34 -0.25 6.06
N ILE A 57 22.69 -0.39 4.79
CA ILE A 57 22.04 0.28 3.65
C ILE A 57 21.50 -0.78 2.71
N LEU A 58 20.18 -0.74 2.49
CA LEU A 58 19.45 -1.77 1.76
C LEU A 58 18.51 -1.17 0.72
N GLU A 59 18.15 -1.97 -0.29
CA GLU A 59 17.01 -1.67 -1.14
C GLU A 59 15.71 -2.16 -0.48
N PRO A 60 14.54 -1.50 -0.65
CA PRO A 60 13.25 -1.98 -0.12
C PRO A 60 12.68 -3.17 -0.94
N THR A 61 13.54 -4.11 -1.33
CA THR A 61 13.19 -5.31 -2.11
C THR A 61 12.77 -6.44 -1.21
N GLY A 62 11.90 -7.33 -1.72
CA GLY A 62 11.56 -8.59 -1.06
C GLY A 62 11.04 -8.41 0.37
N THR A 63 10.01 -7.58 0.57
CA THR A 63 9.51 -7.12 1.88
C THR A 63 9.33 -8.22 2.94
N ASN A 64 9.15 -9.48 2.55
CA ASN A 64 9.07 -10.59 3.49
C ASN A 64 10.46 -11.10 3.93
N TYR A 65 11.42 -11.23 3.01
CA TYR A 65 12.77 -11.72 3.32
C TYR A 65 13.61 -10.65 4.00
N SER A 66 13.42 -9.37 3.65
CA SER A 66 14.13 -8.26 4.27
C SER A 66 13.74 -7.99 5.71
N LYS A 67 12.53 -8.37 6.14
CA LYS A 67 12.06 -8.21 7.52
C LYS A 67 12.99 -8.86 8.54
N LEU A 68 13.46 -10.07 8.26
CA LEU A 68 14.34 -10.81 9.16
C LEU A 68 15.63 -10.03 9.41
N TRP A 69 16.32 -9.65 8.33
CA TRP A 69 17.58 -8.92 8.38
C TRP A 69 17.44 -7.56 9.04
N VAL A 70 16.43 -6.78 8.64
CA VAL A 70 16.18 -5.45 9.19
C VAL A 70 15.90 -5.53 10.70
N ASN A 71 15.07 -6.49 11.13
CA ASN A 71 14.74 -6.64 12.54
C ASN A 71 15.98 -7.02 13.37
N ILE A 72 16.74 -8.02 12.92
CA ILE A 72 17.95 -8.47 13.61
C ILE A 72 18.97 -7.34 13.73
N LEU A 73 19.26 -6.64 12.63
CA LEU A 73 20.21 -5.52 12.62
C LEU A 73 19.75 -4.41 13.57
N THR A 74 18.48 -4.02 13.51
CA THR A 74 17.92 -2.96 14.36
C THR A 74 17.94 -3.35 15.84
N GLN A 75 17.61 -4.60 16.17
CA GLN A 75 17.65 -5.13 17.55
C GLN A 75 19.07 -5.14 18.13
N ASN A 76 20.09 -5.24 17.27
CA ASN A 76 21.50 -5.19 17.65
C ASN A 76 22.11 -3.79 17.51
N GLY A 77 21.28 -2.74 17.45
CA GLY A 77 21.73 -1.34 17.48
C GLY A 77 22.25 -0.79 16.14
N VAL A 78 22.14 -1.54 15.05
CA VAL A 78 22.57 -1.09 13.71
C VAL A 78 21.53 -0.15 13.11
N GLU A 79 21.95 1.03 12.64
CA GLU A 79 21.06 1.95 11.94
C GLU A 79 20.73 1.40 10.54
N VAL A 80 19.44 1.25 10.20
CA VAL A 80 19.02 0.75 8.89
C VAL A 80 18.47 1.88 8.01
N ARG A 81 19.03 2.03 6.81
CA ARG A 81 18.60 3.00 5.79
C ARG A 81 18.22 2.32 4.47
N PHE A 82 17.17 2.83 3.82
CA PHE A 82 16.69 2.28 2.56
C PHE A 82 16.96 3.20 1.37
N VAL A 83 17.48 2.67 0.25
CA VAL A 83 17.68 3.39 -1.01
C VAL A 83 16.65 2.93 -2.03
N GLY A 84 16.03 3.86 -2.75
CA GLY A 84 15.03 3.52 -3.76
C GLY A 84 15.63 2.81 -4.99
N HIS A 85 14.87 1.90 -5.60
CA HIS A 85 15.35 1.08 -6.72
C HIS A 85 15.91 1.89 -7.89
N LYS A 86 15.29 3.02 -8.20
CA LYS A 86 15.71 3.88 -9.30
C LYS A 86 17.01 4.61 -8.93
N GLU A 87 17.09 5.09 -7.70
CA GLU A 87 18.24 5.79 -7.15
C GLU A 87 19.47 4.87 -7.13
N LEU A 88 19.33 3.63 -6.65
CA LEU A 88 20.38 2.62 -6.64
C LEU A 88 20.87 2.30 -8.05
N ARG A 89 19.96 1.94 -8.96
CA ARG A 89 20.30 1.62 -10.36
C ARG A 89 21.08 2.74 -11.04
N ASN A 90 20.62 3.98 -10.88
CA ASN A 90 21.26 5.14 -11.49
C ASN A 90 22.62 5.44 -10.84
N TYR A 91 22.72 5.31 -9.53
CA TYR A 91 23.96 5.53 -8.81
C TYR A 91 25.01 4.51 -9.23
N ARG A 92 24.67 3.22 -9.23
CA ARG A 92 25.57 2.15 -9.66
C ARG A 92 26.04 2.31 -11.10
N ALA A 93 25.11 2.51 -12.04
CA ALA A 93 25.45 2.56 -13.46
C ALA A 93 26.25 3.83 -13.84
N TYR A 94 25.88 5.00 -13.31
CA TYR A 94 26.42 6.28 -13.76
C TYR A 94 27.43 6.92 -12.82
N HIS A 95 27.39 6.63 -11.51
CA HIS A 95 28.35 7.19 -10.55
C HIS A 95 29.48 6.22 -10.24
N LEU A 96 29.22 4.91 -10.22
CA LEU A 96 30.24 3.88 -9.97
C LEU A 96 30.77 3.21 -11.25
N VAL A 97 30.16 3.49 -12.40
CA VAL A 97 30.52 2.87 -13.70
C VAL A 97 30.45 1.34 -13.62
N LEU A 98 29.44 0.83 -12.91
CA LEU A 98 29.10 -0.58 -12.79
C LEU A 98 27.73 -0.83 -13.48
N PRO A 99 27.69 -0.87 -14.82
CA PRO A 99 26.43 -1.00 -15.55
C PRO A 99 25.79 -2.38 -15.36
N ASP A 100 26.61 -3.43 -15.25
CA ASP A 100 26.16 -4.82 -15.15
C ASP A 100 25.48 -5.09 -13.81
N LYS A 101 24.37 -5.85 -13.88
CA LYS A 101 23.55 -6.13 -12.71
C LYS A 101 23.87 -7.48 -12.08
N ASP A 102 24.40 -7.43 -10.87
CA ASP A 102 24.51 -8.56 -9.95
C ASP A 102 24.40 -8.08 -8.48
N ASP A 103 24.21 -9.03 -7.57
CA ASP A 103 23.95 -8.79 -6.15
C ASP A 103 25.16 -8.13 -5.44
N ASN A 104 26.40 -8.46 -5.83
CA ASN A 104 27.61 -7.87 -5.24
C ASN A 104 27.78 -6.41 -5.67
N ALA A 105 27.49 -6.10 -6.93
CA ALA A 105 27.55 -4.74 -7.47
C ALA A 105 26.50 -3.84 -6.80
N ASP A 106 25.29 -4.37 -6.54
CA ASP A 106 24.25 -3.66 -5.79
C ASP A 106 24.65 -3.48 -4.31
N ALA A 107 25.23 -4.49 -3.66
CA ALA A 107 25.75 -4.39 -2.29
C ALA A 107 26.86 -3.33 -2.15
N LEU A 108 27.84 -3.32 -3.06
CA LEU A 108 28.87 -2.27 -3.11
C LEU A 108 28.27 -0.88 -3.35
N ALA A 109 27.31 -0.78 -4.27
CA ALA A 109 26.68 0.48 -4.59
C ALA A 109 25.90 1.06 -3.40
N LEU A 110 25.22 0.22 -2.63
CA LEU A 110 24.52 0.62 -1.41
C LEU A 110 25.49 1.15 -0.34
N ALA A 111 26.61 0.47 -0.12
CA ALA A 111 27.63 0.91 0.84
C ALA A 111 28.23 2.28 0.42
N CYS A 112 28.62 2.42 -0.85
CA CYS A 112 29.13 3.68 -1.41
C CYS A 112 28.10 4.81 -1.36
N TYR A 113 26.82 4.52 -1.60
CA TYR A 113 25.74 5.50 -1.51
C TYR A 113 25.66 6.13 -0.12
N GLY A 114 25.90 5.34 0.92
CA GLY A 114 25.95 5.79 2.30
C GLY A 114 27.03 6.82 2.61
N PHE A 115 28.20 6.68 1.99
CA PHE A 115 29.28 7.64 2.11
C PHE A 115 28.99 8.94 1.38
N ASP A 116 28.38 8.86 0.19
CA ASP A 116 28.12 10.03 -0.65
C ASP A 116 26.93 10.88 -0.18
N TYR A 117 25.98 10.27 0.53
CA TYR A 117 24.74 10.91 0.89
C TYR A 117 24.38 10.75 2.36
N SER A 118 24.46 11.85 3.11
CA SER A 118 24.02 11.91 4.51
C SER A 118 22.59 12.43 4.69
N SER A 119 22.03 13.11 3.68
CA SER A 119 20.73 13.78 3.81
C SER A 119 19.56 12.78 3.87
N PRO A 120 18.65 12.88 4.86
CA PRO A 120 17.50 11.96 4.98
C PRO A 120 16.60 11.90 3.74
N SER A 121 16.53 12.98 2.95
CA SER A 121 15.73 13.06 1.72
C SER A 121 16.21 12.15 0.58
N ARG A 122 17.43 11.60 0.68
CA ARG A 122 18.00 10.63 -0.25
C ARG A 122 17.55 9.20 0.02
N TYR A 123 17.03 8.95 1.21
CA TYR A 123 16.59 7.63 1.66
C TYR A 123 15.07 7.51 1.63
N VAL A 124 14.59 6.27 1.51
CA VAL A 124 13.17 5.95 1.61
C VAL A 124 12.75 6.12 3.07
N ALA A 125 11.74 6.96 3.30
CA ALA A 125 11.22 7.20 4.64
C ALA A 125 10.67 5.91 5.27
N THR A 126 11.23 5.53 6.42
CA THR A 126 10.73 4.44 7.25
C THR A 126 9.40 4.83 7.89
N LYS A 127 8.47 3.88 7.96
CA LYS A 127 7.18 4.06 8.64
C LYS A 127 7.34 3.69 10.11
N ASP A 128 6.60 4.36 10.97
CA ASP A 128 6.48 3.90 12.36
C ASP A 128 5.86 2.50 12.40
N ALA A 129 6.21 1.73 13.44
CA ALA A 129 5.84 0.32 13.56
C ALA A 129 4.33 0.09 13.43
N THR A 130 3.50 0.94 14.05
CA THR A 130 2.03 0.81 13.97
C THR A 130 1.53 0.99 12.53
N THR A 131 1.98 2.03 11.84
CA THR A 131 1.59 2.30 10.45
C THR A 131 2.11 1.25 9.47
N ALA A 132 3.31 0.72 9.73
CA ALA A 132 3.87 -0.41 8.98
C ALA A 132 3.02 -1.67 9.14
N HIS A 133 2.58 -1.97 10.37
CA HIS A 133 1.73 -3.12 10.68
C HIS A 133 0.34 -3.00 10.03
N ILE A 134 -0.30 -1.83 10.13
CA ILE A 134 -1.56 -1.57 9.43
C ILE A 134 -1.41 -1.81 7.92
N ARG A 135 -0.29 -1.38 7.31
CA ARG A 135 -0.03 -1.61 5.88
C ARG A 135 0.05 -3.10 5.56
N GLU A 136 0.74 -3.89 6.38
CA GLU A 136 0.86 -5.33 6.20
C GLU A 136 -0.50 -6.01 6.22
N LEU A 137 -1.31 -5.72 7.23
CA LEU A 137 -2.68 -6.24 7.37
C LEU A 137 -3.56 -5.86 6.16
N VAL A 138 -3.44 -4.62 5.67
CA VAL A 138 -4.13 -4.16 4.46
C VAL A 138 -3.69 -4.94 3.21
N LEU A 139 -2.39 -5.22 3.06
CA LEU A 139 -1.88 -6.02 1.96
C LEU A 139 -2.35 -7.47 2.05
N ARG A 140 -2.44 -8.02 3.27
CA ARG A 140 -2.99 -9.36 3.53
C ARG A 140 -4.47 -9.44 3.17
N LEU A 141 -5.30 -8.48 3.57
CA LEU A 141 -6.69 -8.40 3.14
C LEU A 141 -6.83 -8.35 1.60
N ASN A 142 -5.97 -7.58 0.92
CA ASN A 142 -5.97 -7.52 -0.54
C ASN A 142 -5.58 -8.86 -1.18
N HIS A 143 -4.63 -9.59 -0.59
CA HIS A 143 -4.27 -10.94 -1.01
C HIS A 143 -5.44 -11.93 -0.84
N LEU A 144 -6.10 -11.92 0.32
CA LEU A 144 -7.28 -12.77 0.57
C LEU A 144 -8.40 -12.52 -0.44
N ASN A 145 -8.66 -11.25 -0.79
CA ASN A 145 -9.64 -10.92 -1.83
C ASN A 145 -9.29 -11.51 -3.21
N ARG A 146 -8.00 -11.59 -3.57
CA ARG A 146 -7.56 -12.19 -4.84
C ARG A 146 -7.74 -13.70 -4.86
N ILE A 147 -7.57 -14.38 -3.73
CA ILE A 147 -7.77 -15.83 -3.60
C ILE A 147 -9.26 -16.18 -3.56
N LYS A 148 -10.04 -15.41 -2.80
CA LYS A 148 -11.48 -15.62 -2.59
C LYS A 148 -12.27 -15.64 -3.90
N ASN A 149 -11.94 -14.77 -4.85
CA ASN A 149 -12.70 -14.61 -6.09
C ASN A 149 -12.69 -15.86 -6.99
N PRO A 150 -11.53 -16.45 -7.36
CA PRO A 150 -11.48 -17.71 -8.10
C PRO A 150 -12.23 -18.85 -7.42
N ILE A 151 -12.05 -19.01 -6.10
CA ILE A 151 -12.72 -20.07 -5.33
C ILE A 151 -14.24 -19.87 -5.37
N SER A 152 -14.72 -18.66 -5.10
CA SER A 152 -16.14 -18.35 -5.14
C SER A 152 -16.73 -18.51 -6.55
N ASN A 153 -15.99 -18.16 -7.60
CA ASN A 153 -16.47 -18.33 -8.97
C ASN A 153 -16.56 -19.80 -9.35
N ARG A 154 -15.54 -20.60 -9.03
CA ARG A 154 -15.55 -22.04 -9.30
C ARG A 154 -16.68 -22.74 -8.56
N LEU A 155 -16.82 -22.46 -7.26
CA LEU A 155 -17.89 -23.01 -6.44
C LEU A 155 -19.28 -22.67 -7.01
N ARG A 156 -19.49 -21.45 -7.50
CA ARG A 156 -20.76 -21.08 -8.15
C ARG A 156 -21.02 -21.79 -9.47
N GLN A 157 -19.98 -22.08 -10.25
CA GLN A 157 -20.12 -22.88 -11.48
C GLN A 157 -20.53 -24.32 -11.15
N ASP A 158 -19.92 -24.90 -10.11
CA ASP A 158 -20.28 -26.24 -9.64
C ASP A 158 -21.71 -26.26 -9.08
N LEU A 159 -22.10 -25.25 -8.30
CA LEU A 159 -23.47 -25.12 -7.80
C LEU A 159 -24.52 -24.95 -8.92
N ALA A 160 -24.15 -24.43 -10.09
CA ALA A 160 -25.11 -24.19 -11.18
C ALA A 160 -25.79 -25.49 -11.69
N TRP A 161 -25.18 -26.65 -11.46
CA TRP A 161 -25.77 -27.95 -11.79
C TRP A 161 -25.96 -28.84 -10.54
N GLN A 162 -25.19 -28.64 -9.46
CA GLN A 162 -25.33 -29.41 -8.22
C GLN A 162 -26.48 -28.93 -7.33
N PHE A 163 -26.68 -27.62 -7.24
CA PHE A 163 -27.73 -26.99 -6.42
C PHE A 163 -28.08 -25.59 -7.00
N PRO A 164 -28.74 -25.53 -8.17
CA PRO A 164 -28.89 -24.31 -8.98
C PRO A 164 -29.58 -23.15 -8.25
N GLU A 165 -30.52 -23.45 -7.35
CA GLU A 165 -31.32 -22.49 -6.59
C GLU A 165 -30.47 -21.54 -5.75
N ILE A 166 -29.26 -21.97 -5.35
CA ILE A 166 -28.35 -21.17 -4.52
C ILE A 166 -27.14 -20.61 -5.29
N ALA A 167 -26.90 -21.02 -6.54
CA ALA A 167 -25.67 -20.73 -7.29
C ALA A 167 -25.37 -19.23 -7.41
N HIS A 168 -26.41 -18.40 -7.46
CA HIS A 168 -26.29 -16.94 -7.60
C HIS A 168 -26.73 -16.15 -6.36
N ILE A 169 -27.04 -16.83 -5.25
CA ILE A 169 -27.41 -16.15 -4.01
C ILE A 169 -26.20 -15.40 -3.44
N LYS A 170 -26.46 -14.17 -2.97
CA LYS A 170 -25.46 -13.35 -2.29
C LYS A 170 -25.18 -13.93 -0.91
N SER A 171 -23.98 -14.47 -0.74
CA SER A 171 -23.47 -14.90 0.56
C SER A 171 -22.78 -13.73 1.27
N ARG A 172 -23.23 -13.40 2.49
CA ARG A 172 -22.70 -12.28 3.30
C ARG A 172 -22.26 -12.79 4.66
N ARG A 173 -21.13 -12.26 5.15
CA ARG A 173 -20.64 -12.48 6.51
C ARG A 173 -21.59 -11.81 7.51
N GLY A 174 -21.78 -12.43 8.67
CA GLY A 174 -22.54 -11.84 9.77
C GLY A 174 -21.86 -10.63 10.39
N ILE A 175 -22.63 -9.81 11.12
CA ILE A 175 -22.14 -8.56 11.73
C ILE A 175 -21.05 -8.85 12.77
N LYS A 176 -21.16 -9.95 13.53
CA LYS A 176 -20.17 -10.34 14.55
C LYS A 176 -19.08 -11.25 13.99
N GLY A 177 -18.82 -11.18 12.68
CA GLY A 177 -17.79 -11.97 12.02
C GLY A 177 -18.20 -13.39 11.66
N GLN A 178 -19.43 -13.83 11.96
CA GLN A 178 -19.85 -15.19 11.66
C GLN A 178 -19.69 -15.52 10.17
N VAL A 179 -19.11 -16.67 9.86
CA VAL A 179 -18.94 -17.15 8.49
C VAL A 179 -20.26 -17.06 7.71
N PRO A 180 -20.22 -16.71 6.42
CA PRO A 180 -21.42 -16.54 5.63
C PRO A 180 -22.31 -17.80 5.68
N LEU A 181 -23.60 -17.62 5.95
CA LEU A 181 -24.52 -18.74 6.26
C LEU A 181 -24.50 -19.82 5.17
N LEU A 182 -24.53 -19.42 3.90
CA LEU A 182 -24.53 -20.34 2.77
C LEU A 182 -23.26 -21.21 2.72
N TRP A 183 -22.09 -20.59 2.89
CA TRP A 183 -20.81 -21.31 2.85
C TRP A 183 -20.65 -22.20 4.08
N GLY A 184 -20.98 -21.68 5.27
CA GLY A 184 -20.98 -22.46 6.50
C GLY A 184 -21.93 -23.64 6.45
N TRP A 185 -23.09 -23.50 5.80
CA TRP A 185 -24.03 -24.61 5.62
C TRP A 185 -23.49 -25.66 4.64
N LEU A 186 -22.96 -25.24 3.49
CA LEU A 186 -22.40 -26.16 2.50
C LEU A 186 -21.23 -27.00 3.04
N CYS A 187 -20.42 -26.46 3.95
CA CYS A 187 -19.34 -27.22 4.60
C CYS A 187 -19.72 -27.82 5.97
N GLY A 188 -20.99 -27.76 6.38
CA GLY A 188 -21.46 -28.33 7.64
C GLY A 188 -21.09 -27.56 8.92
N GLN A 189 -20.36 -26.45 8.83
CA GLN A 189 -20.04 -25.59 9.98
C GLN A 189 -21.26 -24.84 10.54
N ARG A 190 -22.34 -24.69 9.76
CA ARG A 190 -23.58 -24.00 10.18
C ARG A 190 -24.81 -24.80 9.80
N LYS A 191 -25.81 -24.82 10.68
CA LYS A 191 -27.13 -25.41 10.40
C LYS A 191 -28.07 -24.37 9.78
N SER A 192 -28.95 -24.80 8.88
CA SER A 192 -29.96 -23.93 8.26
C SER A 192 -31.15 -24.74 7.75
N LYS A 193 -32.24 -24.79 8.52
CA LYS A 193 -33.49 -25.46 8.11
C LYS A 193 -33.99 -25.01 6.74
N LYS A 194 -33.78 -23.72 6.42
CA LYS A 194 -34.13 -23.15 5.12
C LYS A 194 -33.35 -23.82 3.98
N TYR A 195 -32.05 -24.02 4.14
CA TYR A 195 -31.23 -24.63 3.10
C TYR A 195 -31.39 -26.15 3.07
N ASP A 196 -31.65 -26.77 4.24
CA ASP A 196 -32.02 -28.18 4.32
C ASP A 196 -33.27 -28.45 3.47
N GLN A 197 -34.35 -27.68 3.69
CA GLN A 197 -35.60 -27.81 2.91
C GLN A 197 -35.37 -27.49 1.42
N LEU A 198 -34.68 -26.40 1.11
CA LEU A 198 -34.44 -26.00 -0.28
C LEU A 198 -33.60 -27.04 -1.04
N TYR A 199 -32.73 -27.77 -0.35
CA TYR A 199 -31.92 -28.82 -0.95
C TYR A 199 -32.72 -30.11 -1.18
N LEU A 200 -33.63 -30.46 -0.25
CA LEU A 200 -34.57 -31.59 -0.44
C LEU A 200 -35.44 -31.40 -1.68
N ASP A 201 -35.87 -30.17 -1.94
CA ASP A 201 -36.72 -29.81 -3.08
C ASP A 201 -35.91 -29.43 -4.34
N SER A 202 -34.58 -29.58 -4.31
CA SER A 202 -33.72 -29.11 -5.40
C SER A 202 -33.80 -30.00 -6.63
N VAL A 203 -33.76 -29.39 -7.82
CA VAL A 203 -33.61 -30.10 -9.11
C VAL A 203 -32.16 -30.42 -9.45
N GLY A 204 -31.21 -30.09 -8.57
CA GLY A 204 -29.78 -30.28 -8.79
C GLY A 204 -29.34 -31.75 -8.75
N LEU A 205 -28.18 -32.04 -9.35
CA LEU A 205 -27.61 -33.39 -9.41
C LEU A 205 -26.92 -33.84 -8.12
N GLY A 206 -27.00 -33.06 -7.05
CA GLY A 206 -26.43 -33.34 -5.75
C GLY A 206 -25.08 -32.67 -5.48
N ILE A 207 -24.85 -32.30 -4.22
CA ILE A 207 -23.63 -31.64 -3.75
C ILE A 207 -22.49 -32.65 -3.58
N THR A 208 -21.38 -32.38 -4.25
CA THR A 208 -20.13 -33.14 -4.16
C THR A 208 -19.20 -32.63 -3.05
N ASP A 209 -18.21 -33.43 -2.67
CA ASP A 209 -17.22 -33.03 -1.66
C ASP A 209 -16.35 -31.85 -2.10
N THR A 210 -16.13 -31.69 -3.42
CA THR A 210 -15.41 -30.52 -3.96
C THR A 210 -16.09 -29.21 -3.60
N VAL A 211 -17.43 -29.14 -3.63
CA VAL A 211 -18.19 -27.95 -3.20
C VAL A 211 -18.02 -27.71 -1.70
N LYS A 212 -18.05 -28.78 -0.88
CA LYS A 212 -17.84 -28.69 0.57
C LYS A 212 -16.46 -28.13 0.91
N LEU A 213 -15.40 -28.65 0.26
CA LEU A 213 -14.02 -28.20 0.43
C LEU A 213 -13.83 -26.74 -0.01
N HIS A 214 -14.43 -26.33 -1.12
CA HIS A 214 -14.38 -24.93 -1.54
C HIS A 214 -15.15 -24.00 -0.59
N ALA A 215 -16.29 -24.45 -0.06
CA ALA A 215 -17.06 -23.70 0.93
C ALA A 215 -16.27 -23.53 2.24
N GLU A 216 -15.60 -24.58 2.70
CA GLU A 216 -14.71 -24.53 3.87
C GLU A 216 -13.58 -23.51 3.69
N ARG A 217 -12.89 -23.52 2.54
CA ARG A 217 -11.86 -22.52 2.22
C ARG A 217 -12.40 -21.08 2.28
N LEU A 218 -13.63 -20.85 1.79
CA LEU A 218 -14.27 -19.53 1.87
C LEU A 218 -14.63 -19.14 3.32
N CYS A 219 -14.98 -20.10 4.16
CA CYS A 219 -15.18 -19.88 5.60
C CYS A 219 -13.85 -19.50 6.28
N SER A 220 -12.77 -20.25 6.08
CA SER A 220 -11.45 -19.92 6.63
C SER A 220 -10.96 -18.54 6.21
N ILE A 221 -11.13 -18.18 4.92
CA ILE A 221 -10.79 -16.83 4.43
C ILE A 221 -11.64 -15.77 5.14
N SER A 222 -12.93 -16.03 5.35
CA SER A 222 -13.84 -15.10 6.03
C SER A 222 -13.44 -14.83 7.48
N ASP A 223 -12.98 -15.86 8.18
CA ASP A 223 -12.49 -15.77 9.55
C ASP A 223 -11.16 -15.01 9.62
N GLU A 224 -10.23 -15.31 8.72
CA GLU A 224 -8.96 -14.57 8.60
C GLU A 224 -9.21 -13.09 8.29
N GLU A 225 -10.11 -12.78 7.34
CA GLU A 225 -10.50 -11.40 7.05
C GLU A 225 -11.07 -10.68 8.29
N PHE A 226 -11.85 -11.38 9.13
CA PHE A 226 -12.43 -10.79 10.34
C PHE A 226 -11.39 -10.57 11.43
N ALA A 227 -10.50 -11.54 11.66
CA ALA A 227 -9.41 -11.42 12.62
C ALA A 227 -8.50 -10.23 12.29
N ILE A 228 -8.13 -10.07 11.00
CA ILE A 228 -7.34 -8.94 10.52
C ILE A 228 -8.08 -7.62 10.73
N GLU A 229 -9.38 -7.56 10.47
CA GLU A 229 -10.18 -6.35 10.69
C GLU A 229 -10.26 -5.96 12.18
N CYS A 230 -10.43 -6.94 13.07
CA CYS A 230 -10.39 -6.70 14.51
C CYS A 230 -9.03 -6.13 14.94
N GLU A 231 -7.94 -6.66 14.39
CA GLU A 231 -6.60 -6.16 14.67
C GLU A 231 -6.35 -4.75 14.13
N ILE A 232 -6.76 -4.48 12.88
CA ILE A 232 -6.72 -3.13 12.31
C ILE A 232 -7.48 -2.15 13.19
N ASN A 233 -8.68 -2.54 13.67
CA ASN A 233 -9.47 -1.66 14.53
C ASN A 233 -8.71 -1.32 15.82
N LYS A 234 -8.12 -2.31 16.50
CA LYS A 234 -7.28 -2.09 17.69
C LYS A 234 -6.11 -1.14 17.41
N LEU A 235 -5.42 -1.29 16.28
CA LEU A 235 -4.31 -0.41 15.91
C LEU A 235 -4.78 1.02 15.61
N LEU A 236 -5.97 1.17 15.03
CA LEU A 236 -6.60 2.47 14.73
C LEU A 236 -7.15 3.19 15.96
N ASP A 237 -7.25 2.52 17.10
CA ASP A 237 -7.65 3.13 18.37
C ASP A 237 -6.51 3.88 19.06
N ASN A 238 -5.29 3.82 18.51
CA ASN A 238 -4.18 4.64 18.96
C ASN A 238 -4.51 6.14 18.83
N SER A 239 -4.29 6.91 19.90
CA SER A 239 -4.63 8.34 20.01
C SER A 239 -4.04 9.18 18.88
N LYS A 240 -2.85 8.83 18.37
CA LYS A 240 -2.19 9.54 17.26
C LYS A 240 -2.98 9.52 15.95
N PHE A 241 -3.94 8.60 15.81
CA PHE A 241 -4.81 8.48 14.64
C PHE A 241 -6.18 9.12 14.81
N LEU A 242 -6.57 9.53 16.02
CA LEU A 242 -7.88 10.11 16.30
C LEU A 242 -8.20 11.34 15.40
N PRO A 243 -7.28 12.31 15.18
CA PRO A 243 -7.56 13.44 14.29
C PRO A 243 -7.81 13.02 12.84
N TYR A 244 -7.12 11.97 12.38
CA TYR A 244 -7.30 11.42 11.03
C TYR A 244 -8.66 10.73 10.90
N ARG A 245 -9.05 9.93 11.90
CA ARG A 245 -10.34 9.23 11.92
C ARG A 245 -11.52 10.20 11.98
N LYS A 246 -11.41 11.29 12.75
CA LYS A 246 -12.39 12.39 12.73
C LYS A 246 -12.57 12.97 11.32
N ALA A 247 -11.47 13.21 10.61
CA ALA A 247 -11.54 13.66 9.21
C ALA A 247 -12.19 12.60 8.30
N PHE A 248 -11.85 11.31 8.46
CA PHE A 248 -12.37 10.22 7.64
C PHE A 248 -13.88 9.96 7.83
N GLN A 249 -14.41 10.17 9.04
CA GLN A 249 -15.84 10.07 9.32
C GLN A 249 -16.68 11.01 8.43
N ALA A 250 -16.19 12.23 8.16
CA ALA A 250 -16.87 13.17 7.27
C ALA A 250 -16.99 12.66 5.82
N PHE A 251 -16.16 11.70 5.41
CA PHE A 251 -16.21 11.05 4.10
C PHE A 251 -16.97 9.72 4.11
N GLY A 252 -17.46 9.27 5.27
CA GLY A 252 -18.08 7.96 5.43
C GLY A 252 -17.17 6.81 5.01
N PHE A 253 -15.86 6.93 5.29
CA PHE A 253 -14.93 5.85 5.02
C PHE A 253 -15.18 4.68 5.97
N GLY A 254 -15.18 3.46 5.43
CA GLY A 254 -15.20 2.25 6.24
C GLY A 254 -13.79 1.84 6.68
N LEU A 255 -13.71 0.98 7.69
CA LEU A 255 -12.46 0.51 8.32
C LEU A 255 -11.31 0.21 7.35
N ARG A 256 -11.58 -0.62 6.32
CA ARG A 256 -10.55 -1.01 5.33
C ARG A 256 -10.00 0.20 4.57
N LEU A 257 -10.86 1.15 4.19
CA LEU A 257 -10.46 2.34 3.46
C LEU A 257 -9.68 3.32 4.35
N GLU A 258 -10.12 3.49 5.61
CA GLU A 258 -9.37 4.27 6.60
C GLU A 258 -7.95 3.73 6.75
N ALA A 259 -7.79 2.42 6.97
CA ALA A 259 -6.50 1.76 7.09
C ALA A 259 -5.62 1.90 5.84
N ILE A 260 -6.21 1.73 4.64
CA ILE A 260 -5.51 1.92 3.37
C ILE A 260 -4.96 3.34 3.26
N ILE A 261 -5.78 4.36 3.50
CA ILE A 261 -5.37 5.76 3.35
C ILE A 261 -4.35 6.13 4.44
N LEU A 262 -4.65 5.84 5.70
CA LEU A 262 -3.81 6.18 6.85
C LEU A 262 -2.39 5.63 6.68
N SER A 263 -2.26 4.36 6.28
CA SER A 263 -0.97 3.70 6.05
C SER A 263 -0.12 4.30 4.91
N GLN A 264 -0.71 5.19 4.10
CA GLN A 264 0.01 5.97 3.08
C GLN A 264 0.33 7.38 3.54
N ILE A 265 -0.55 8.02 4.31
CA ILE A 265 -0.45 9.46 4.57
C ILE A 265 0.15 9.80 5.93
N TYR A 266 0.14 8.88 6.89
CA TYR A 266 0.72 9.15 8.20
C TYR A 266 2.26 9.21 8.12
N PRO A 267 2.92 10.11 8.89
CA PRO A 267 2.35 11.32 9.49
C PRO A 267 2.09 12.39 8.43
N LEU A 268 1.08 13.24 8.62
CA LEU A 268 0.69 14.30 7.66
C LEU A 268 1.79 15.35 7.49
N GLN A 269 2.60 15.56 8.52
CA GLN A 269 3.71 16.52 8.60
C GLN A 269 4.68 16.37 7.42
N LYS A 270 4.87 15.15 6.89
CA LYS A 270 5.72 14.91 5.70
C LYS A 270 5.27 15.64 4.43
N PHE A 271 4.04 16.12 4.40
CA PHE A 271 3.51 16.91 3.28
C PHE A 271 3.59 18.41 3.53
N LEU A 272 3.81 18.86 4.77
CA LEU A 272 3.71 20.26 5.20
C LEU A 272 5.09 20.92 5.23
N GLY A 273 5.11 22.24 5.38
CA GLY A 273 6.33 23.01 5.61
C GLY A 273 6.81 22.87 7.06
N GLU A 274 7.98 23.43 7.35
CA GLU A 274 8.52 23.51 8.72
C GLU A 274 7.58 24.28 9.66
N ASP A 275 6.81 25.22 9.12
CA ASP A 275 5.77 25.98 9.81
C ASP A 275 4.47 25.19 10.09
N GLY A 276 4.45 23.90 9.74
CA GLY A 276 3.27 23.04 9.86
C GLY A 276 2.15 23.39 8.88
N LYS A 277 2.36 24.29 7.92
CA LYS A 277 1.33 24.73 6.97
C LYS A 277 1.54 24.11 5.58
N PRO A 278 0.48 24.05 4.74
CA PRO A 278 0.61 23.59 3.36
C PRO A 278 1.56 24.49 2.54
N ILE A 279 2.58 23.87 1.96
CA ILE A 279 3.57 24.51 1.08
C ILE A 279 2.91 24.94 -0.23
N VAL A 280 2.99 26.25 -0.49
CA VAL A 280 2.54 26.88 -1.72
C VAL A 280 3.70 27.70 -2.30
N GLN A 281 4.05 27.45 -3.55
CA GLN A 281 5.04 28.23 -4.28
C GLN A 281 4.39 29.03 -5.40
N PHE A 282 4.80 30.29 -5.54
CA PHE A 282 4.43 31.14 -6.66
C PHE A 282 5.60 31.16 -7.64
N ILE A 283 5.40 30.61 -8.84
CA ILE A 283 6.44 30.56 -9.87
C ILE A 283 5.97 31.42 -11.05
N LYS A 284 6.79 32.40 -11.47
CA LYS A 284 6.57 33.13 -12.72
C LYS A 284 6.77 32.18 -13.90
N SER A 285 5.84 32.18 -14.85
CA SER A 285 6.03 31.41 -16.07
C SER A 285 7.19 32.00 -16.88
N ARG A 286 8.04 31.15 -17.47
CA ARG A 286 9.11 31.62 -18.38
C ARG A 286 8.53 32.39 -19.58
N ASN A 287 7.31 32.06 -19.99
CA ASN A 287 6.68 32.60 -21.21
C ASN A 287 5.45 33.47 -20.90
N SER A 288 5.20 33.82 -19.63
CA SER A 288 4.07 34.69 -19.29
C SER A 288 4.35 35.45 -17.98
N PRO A 289 4.00 36.73 -17.89
CA PRO A 289 4.13 37.51 -16.66
C PRO A 289 3.23 36.98 -15.52
N LYS A 290 2.28 36.10 -15.83
CA LYS A 290 1.36 35.52 -14.84
C LYS A 290 2.09 34.54 -13.92
N SER A 291 2.03 34.81 -12.62
CA SER A 291 2.49 33.87 -11.59
C SER A 291 1.51 32.69 -11.48
N THR A 292 2.04 31.47 -11.44
CA THR A 292 1.24 30.26 -11.25
C THR A 292 1.40 29.77 -9.81
N LYS A 293 0.28 29.65 -9.10
CA LYS A 293 0.23 29.09 -7.74
C LYS A 293 0.38 27.57 -7.78
N ARG A 294 1.49 27.03 -7.28
CA ARG A 294 1.75 25.59 -7.14
C ARG A 294 1.53 25.15 -5.69
N LYS A 295 0.46 24.40 -5.45
CA LYS A 295 0.17 23.77 -4.15
C LYS A 295 0.97 22.47 -4.01
N LEU A 296 2.22 22.57 -3.54
CA LEU A 296 3.15 21.43 -3.50
C LEU A 296 2.70 20.34 -2.54
N SER A 297 2.25 20.68 -1.34
CA SER A 297 1.76 19.72 -0.34
C SER A 297 0.61 18.89 -0.86
N LEU A 298 -0.41 19.56 -1.41
CA LEU A 298 -1.56 18.89 -2.01
C LEU A 298 -1.13 17.97 -3.16
N ARG A 299 -0.20 18.40 -4.00
CA ARG A 299 0.28 17.57 -5.11
C ARG A 299 1.04 16.35 -4.62
N LYS A 300 1.91 16.48 -3.61
CA LYS A 300 2.62 15.36 -2.97
C LYS A 300 1.63 14.38 -2.35
N PHE A 301 0.62 14.89 -1.63
CA PHE A 301 -0.46 14.09 -1.03
C PHE A 301 -1.25 13.30 -2.07
N GLN A 302 -1.71 13.96 -3.13
CA GLN A 302 -2.42 13.30 -4.23
C GLN A 302 -1.54 12.25 -4.94
N LYS A 303 -0.24 12.52 -5.10
CA LYS A 303 0.70 11.58 -5.72
C LYS A 303 0.89 10.33 -4.86
N MET A 304 1.03 10.49 -3.54
CA MET A 304 1.13 9.36 -2.60
C MET A 304 -0.07 8.41 -2.72
N LEU A 305 -1.28 8.97 -2.87
CA LEU A 305 -2.52 8.21 -3.02
C LEU A 305 -2.81 7.74 -4.46
N GLY A 306 -1.89 7.95 -5.40
CA GLY A 306 -2.04 7.52 -6.79
C GLY A 306 -3.12 8.26 -7.58
N LEU A 307 -3.41 9.51 -7.22
CA LEU A 307 -4.49 10.33 -7.81
C LEU A 307 -4.00 11.68 -8.35
N ALA A 308 -2.68 11.89 -8.44
CA ALA A 308 -2.09 13.03 -9.12
C ALA A 308 -1.73 12.67 -10.58
N PRO A 309 -2.16 13.47 -11.57
CA PRO A 309 -1.66 13.33 -12.92
C PRO A 309 -0.19 13.81 -13.01
N SER A 310 0.61 13.04 -13.73
CA SER A 310 1.95 13.41 -14.19
C SER A 310 1.88 13.86 -15.65
N LYS A 311 2.78 14.77 -16.00
CA LYS A 311 2.96 15.24 -17.37
C LYS A 311 4.25 14.64 -17.90
N GLU A 312 4.17 13.95 -19.03
CA GLU A 312 5.33 13.51 -19.80
C GLU A 312 5.32 14.25 -21.12
N TYR A 313 6.20 15.24 -21.23
CA TYR A 313 6.36 16.07 -22.42
C TYR A 313 7.71 15.73 -23.05
N SER A 314 7.68 15.27 -24.30
CA SER A 314 8.88 14.95 -25.09
C SER A 314 8.61 15.30 -26.55
N GLY A 315 9.32 16.30 -27.09
CA GLY A 315 8.99 16.89 -28.39
C GLY A 315 7.51 17.30 -28.45
N ASP A 316 6.81 16.84 -29.47
CA ASP A 316 5.37 17.11 -29.66
C ASP A 316 4.43 16.24 -28.81
N LYS A 317 4.95 15.17 -28.20
CA LYS A 317 4.13 14.28 -27.37
C LYS A 317 3.85 14.94 -26.02
N ARG A 318 2.59 15.32 -25.81
CA ARG A 318 2.08 15.86 -24.54
C ARG A 318 1.15 14.86 -23.85
N LEU A 319 1.71 13.93 -23.09
CA LEU A 319 0.93 12.93 -22.38
C LEU A 319 0.65 13.38 -20.94
N ILE A 320 -0.61 13.25 -20.52
CA ILE A 320 -1.03 13.39 -19.12
C ILE A 320 -1.48 12.03 -18.64
N LYS A 321 -0.68 11.39 -17.79
CA LYS A 321 -0.99 10.08 -17.22
C LYS A 321 -0.76 10.10 -15.72
N VAL A 322 -1.56 9.35 -14.96
CA VAL A 322 -1.25 9.10 -13.55
C VAL A 322 -0.06 8.14 -13.54
N SER A 323 1.11 8.60 -13.09
CA SER A 323 2.33 7.78 -12.99
C SER A 323 2.76 7.64 -11.53
N GLY A 324 2.81 6.41 -11.01
CA GLY A 324 3.22 6.14 -9.63
C GLY A 324 2.10 6.38 -8.60
N GLY A 325 2.47 6.26 -7.32
CA GLY A 325 1.53 6.27 -6.20
C GLY A 325 0.94 4.89 -5.89
N ASN A 326 0.09 4.81 -4.87
CA ASN A 326 -0.44 3.54 -4.39
C ASN A 326 -1.66 3.06 -5.21
N ASP A 327 -1.51 1.94 -5.90
CA ASP A 327 -2.57 1.32 -6.71
C ASP A 327 -3.77 0.85 -5.90
N LEU A 328 -3.53 0.29 -4.70
CA LEU A 328 -4.58 -0.18 -3.80
C LEU A 328 -5.45 1.00 -3.34
N THR A 329 -4.83 2.13 -2.99
CA THR A 329 -5.57 3.35 -2.64
C THR A 329 -6.39 3.87 -3.80
N ARG A 330 -5.84 3.88 -5.03
CA ARG A 330 -6.57 4.33 -6.22
C ARG A 330 -7.82 3.47 -6.47
N ILE A 331 -7.69 2.15 -6.34
CA ILE A 331 -8.82 1.22 -6.46
C ILE A 331 -9.85 1.47 -5.35
N ALA A 332 -9.39 1.58 -4.10
CA ALA A 332 -10.27 1.77 -2.95
C ALA A 332 -11.04 3.10 -3.00
N MET A 333 -10.39 4.18 -3.43
CA MET A 333 -11.04 5.48 -3.65
C MET A 333 -12.06 5.43 -4.80
N TRP A 334 -11.76 4.70 -5.88
CA TRP A 334 -12.71 4.48 -6.96
C TRP A 334 -13.95 3.70 -6.46
N GLN A 335 -13.74 2.66 -5.65
CA GLN A 335 -14.81 1.87 -5.06
C GLN A 335 -15.67 2.72 -4.12
N TRP A 336 -15.06 3.57 -3.28
CA TRP A 336 -15.79 4.52 -2.45
C TRP A 336 -16.68 5.47 -3.26
N VAL A 337 -16.19 6.01 -4.38
CA VAL A 337 -17.04 6.81 -5.26
C VAL A 337 -18.22 5.98 -5.77
N PHE A 338 -17.96 4.76 -6.22
CA PHE A 338 -18.98 3.86 -6.76
C PHE A 338 -20.05 3.45 -5.73
N THR A 339 -19.66 3.22 -4.48
CA THR A 339 -20.57 2.72 -3.43
C THR A 339 -21.23 3.83 -2.62
N THR A 340 -20.56 4.96 -2.45
CA THR A 340 -20.97 5.99 -1.48
C THR A 340 -21.39 7.30 -2.15
N ILE A 341 -20.72 7.74 -3.22
CA ILE A 341 -21.02 9.05 -3.84
C ILE A 341 -22.00 8.93 -5.00
N GLU A 342 -21.78 7.94 -5.86
CA GLU A 342 -22.58 7.72 -7.06
C GLU A 342 -24.04 7.36 -6.78
N PRO A 343 -24.36 6.45 -5.84
CA PRO A 343 -25.75 6.13 -5.55
C PRO A 343 -26.41 7.27 -4.78
N ARG A 344 -27.38 7.96 -5.40
CA ARG A 344 -28.07 9.12 -4.79
C ARG A 344 -28.62 8.81 -3.39
N ARG A 345 -29.22 7.64 -3.20
CA ARG A 345 -29.80 7.17 -1.93
C ARG A 345 -28.79 6.91 -0.82
N SER A 346 -27.52 6.70 -1.16
CA SER A 346 -26.44 6.37 -0.20
C SER A 346 -25.44 7.52 -0.07
N ARG A 347 -25.70 8.64 -0.76
CA ARG A 347 -24.83 9.80 -0.79
C ARG A 347 -24.75 10.43 0.59
N LEU A 348 -23.55 10.85 0.98
CA LEU A 348 -23.32 11.48 2.27
C LEU A 348 -24.20 12.72 2.41
N ASN A 349 -24.92 12.83 3.53
CA ASN A 349 -25.77 13.98 3.83
C ASN A 349 -24.93 15.12 4.45
N ASN A 350 -23.97 15.63 3.70
CA ASN A 350 -23.10 16.73 4.12
C ASN A 350 -22.54 17.49 2.90
N LYS A 351 -21.81 18.59 3.16
CA LYS A 351 -21.21 19.44 2.10
C LYS A 351 -20.26 18.68 1.17
N ILE A 352 -19.59 17.63 1.65
CA ILE A 352 -18.70 16.78 0.83
C ILE A 352 -19.53 15.97 -0.16
N GLY A 353 -20.55 15.27 0.33
CA GLY A 353 -21.47 14.48 -0.49
C GLY A 353 -22.18 15.30 -1.55
N GLU A 354 -22.69 16.48 -1.17
CA GLU A 354 -23.33 17.42 -2.09
C GLU A 354 -22.36 17.86 -3.21
N LYS A 355 -21.16 18.34 -2.84
CA LYS A 355 -20.17 18.85 -3.78
C LYS A 355 -19.67 17.78 -4.76
N LEU A 356 -19.36 16.59 -4.25
CA LEU A 356 -18.87 15.49 -5.08
C LEU A 356 -19.99 14.88 -5.92
N GLY A 357 -21.21 14.79 -5.37
CA GLY A 357 -22.40 14.35 -6.07
C GLY A 357 -22.73 15.24 -7.26
N LYS A 358 -22.83 16.57 -7.05
CA LYS A 358 -23.04 17.55 -8.14
C LYS A 358 -21.98 17.43 -9.23
N LYS A 359 -20.70 17.28 -8.85
CA LYS A 359 -19.62 17.08 -9.83
C LYS A 359 -19.79 15.79 -10.62
N LEU A 360 -20.13 14.68 -9.95
CA LEU A 360 -20.33 13.39 -10.59
C LEU A 360 -21.50 13.43 -11.58
N ASP A 361 -22.63 14.01 -11.17
CA ASP A 361 -23.84 14.11 -11.97
C ASP A 361 -23.59 14.99 -13.21
N ALA A 362 -22.89 16.12 -13.06
CA ALA A 362 -22.53 16.99 -14.18
C ALA A 362 -21.56 16.33 -15.19
N GLU A 363 -20.56 15.59 -14.71
CA GLU A 363 -19.60 14.92 -15.61
C GLU A 363 -20.25 13.75 -16.36
N LYS A 364 -21.23 13.06 -15.74
CA LYS A 364 -22.06 12.04 -16.40
C LYS A 364 -22.98 12.65 -17.45
N ALA A 365 -23.66 13.75 -17.11
CA ALA A 365 -24.52 14.48 -18.05
C ALA A 365 -23.73 14.97 -19.28
N ALA A 366 -22.46 15.32 -19.11
CA ALA A 366 -21.54 15.68 -20.18
C ALA A 366 -21.05 14.49 -21.05
N GLY A 367 -21.64 13.30 -20.92
CA GLY A 367 -21.33 12.12 -21.75
C GLY A 367 -19.95 11.50 -21.52
N ARG A 368 -19.27 11.80 -20.41
CA ARG A 368 -17.90 11.31 -20.19
C ARG A 368 -17.91 9.84 -19.75
N PRO A 369 -16.89 9.03 -20.14
CA PRO A 369 -16.78 7.63 -19.73
C PRO A 369 -16.81 7.47 -18.21
N VAL A 370 -17.65 6.55 -17.70
CA VAL A 370 -17.90 6.37 -16.26
C VAL A 370 -16.61 6.13 -15.47
N ARG A 371 -15.67 5.36 -16.03
CA ARG A 371 -14.36 5.11 -15.40
C ARG A 371 -13.58 6.40 -15.18
N LEU A 372 -13.60 7.31 -16.16
CA LEU A 372 -12.95 8.61 -16.08
C LEU A 372 -13.67 9.53 -15.08
N VAL A 373 -15.00 9.55 -15.09
CA VAL A 373 -15.81 10.34 -14.15
C VAL A 373 -15.47 9.95 -12.71
N ARG A 374 -15.51 8.66 -12.39
CA ARG A 374 -15.18 8.16 -11.04
C ARG A 374 -13.76 8.53 -10.63
N GLY A 375 -12.78 8.41 -11.53
CA GLY A 375 -11.40 8.82 -11.27
C GLY A 375 -11.26 10.32 -10.98
N ARG A 376 -11.97 11.18 -11.72
CA ARG A 376 -11.99 12.63 -11.49
C ARG A 376 -12.65 13.01 -10.17
N VAL A 377 -13.75 12.34 -9.82
CA VAL A 377 -14.46 12.54 -8.55
C VAL A 377 -13.60 12.06 -7.37
N ALA A 378 -12.93 10.92 -7.48
CA ALA A 378 -11.97 10.43 -6.49
C ALA A 378 -10.83 11.44 -6.27
N ALA A 379 -10.24 11.96 -7.36
CA ALA A 379 -9.20 12.98 -7.27
C ALA A 379 -9.70 14.29 -6.62
N ALA A 380 -10.97 14.67 -6.84
CA ALA A 380 -11.59 15.80 -6.17
C ALA A 380 -11.84 15.51 -4.67
N GLY A 381 -12.29 14.31 -4.33
CA GLY A 381 -12.47 13.84 -2.95
C GLY A 381 -11.17 13.91 -2.16
N VAL A 382 -10.06 13.47 -2.74
CA VAL A 382 -8.73 13.58 -2.11
C VAL A 382 -8.29 15.03 -1.86
N LYS A 383 -8.67 15.98 -2.72
CA LYS A 383 -8.39 17.40 -2.47
C LYS A 383 -9.15 17.92 -1.25
N LEU A 384 -10.42 17.50 -1.10
CA LEU A 384 -11.22 17.84 0.07
C LEU A 384 -10.65 17.16 1.32
N LEU A 385 -10.27 15.88 1.21
CA LEU A 385 -9.67 15.13 2.31
C LEU A 385 -8.41 15.80 2.83
N PHE A 386 -7.52 16.26 1.95
CA PHE A 386 -6.32 16.98 2.38
C PHE A 386 -6.67 18.26 3.17
N ALA A 387 -7.68 19.01 2.74
CA ALA A 387 -8.11 20.22 3.44
C ALA A 387 -8.69 19.90 4.82
N GLU A 388 -9.53 18.87 4.94
CA GLU A 388 -10.07 18.42 6.23
C GLU A 388 -8.96 17.89 7.15
N LEU A 389 -8.01 17.12 6.63
CA LEU A 389 -6.88 16.64 7.42
C LEU A 389 -6.01 17.78 7.94
N VAL A 390 -5.75 18.81 7.14
CA VAL A 390 -5.02 20.00 7.62
C VAL A 390 -5.81 20.71 8.73
N LYS A 391 -7.13 20.77 8.63
CA LYS A 391 -7.97 21.32 9.69
C LYS A 391 -7.83 20.50 10.98
N TYR A 392 -8.12 19.19 10.94
CA TYR A 392 -8.15 18.36 12.14
C TYR A 392 -6.77 18.05 12.74
N VAL A 393 -5.73 17.90 11.92
CA VAL A 393 -4.41 17.46 12.38
C VAL A 393 -3.53 18.65 12.77
N VAL A 394 -3.64 19.79 12.08
CA VAL A 394 -2.78 20.97 12.36
C VAL A 394 -3.44 21.92 13.34
N HIS A 395 -4.75 22.14 13.27
CA HIS A 395 -5.40 23.17 14.10
C HIS A 395 -5.88 22.63 15.45
N ASN A 396 -6.13 21.31 15.58
CA ASN A 396 -6.56 20.69 16.85
C ASN A 396 -5.43 19.88 17.53
N GLY A 397 -4.19 19.99 17.05
CA GLY A 397 -3.01 19.38 17.68
C GLY A 397 -2.17 20.38 18.49
N LEU A 398 -2.73 21.57 18.75
CA LEU A 398 -2.16 22.67 19.55
C LEU A 398 -2.92 22.87 20.87
N GLU A 399 -3.74 21.90 21.28
CA GLU A 399 -4.34 21.84 22.62
C GLU A 399 -3.58 20.86 23.50
#